data_AF-A0A2S5H3I5-F1
#
_entry.id   AF-A0A2S5H3I5-F1
#
_cell.length_a   1.000
_cell.length_b   1.000
_cell.length_c   1.000
_cell.angle_alpha   90.00
_cell.angle_beta   90.00
_cell.angle_gamma   90.00
#
_symmetry.space_group_name_H-M   'P 1'
#
loop_
_entity.id
_entity.type
_entity.pdbx_description
1 polymer ?
#
loop_
_entity_poly.entity_id
_entity_poly.type
_entity_poly.pdbx_seq_one_letter_code
_entity_poly.pdbx_strand_id
1 'polypeptide(L)' 'MPQWMRKQLQRAFFGKDVRQIRLLNSCWFLYLEKQSSRPEE' A
#
# COMPACT_ATOMS: atom_id res chain seq x y z
N MET A 1 5.06 1.79 -4.43
CA MET A 1 4.20 0.61 -4.20
C MET A 1 4.50 -0.48 -5.21
N PRO A 2 4.50 -1.76 -4.81
CA PRO A 2 4.63 -2.89 -5.72
C PRO A 2 3.47 -2.93 -6.73
N GLN A 3 3.71 -3.59 -7.87
CA GLN A 3 2.72 -3.70 -8.94
C GLN A 3 1.41 -4.37 -8.49
N TRP A 4 1.49 -5.38 -7.62
CA TRP A 4 0.30 -6.05 -7.08
C TRP A 4 -0.57 -5.09 -6.24
N MET A 5 0.06 -4.21 -5.47
CA MET A 5 -0.62 -3.28 -4.58
C MET A 5 -1.31 -2.15 -5.35
N ARG A 6 -0.66 -1.68 -6.43
CA ARG A 6 -1.28 -0.72 -7.36
C ARG A 6 -2.53 -1.30 -8.03
N LYS A 7 -2.51 -2.58 -8.43
CA LYS A 7 -3.70 -3.26 -8.97
C LYS A 7 -4.83 -3.36 -7.95
N GLN A 8 -4.52 -3.59 -6.66
CA GLN A 8 -5.54 -3.59 -5.61
C GLN A 8 -6.15 -2.21 -5.37
N LEU A 9 -5.33 -1.15 -5.32
CA LEU A 9 -5.84 0.23 -5.23
C LEU A 9 -6.72 0.60 -6.42
N GLN A 10 -6.33 0.21 -7.64
CA GLN A 10 -7.11 0.49 -8.83
C GLN A 10 -8.50 -0.18 -8.76
N ARG A 11 -8.58 -1.43 -8.31
CA ARG A 11 -9.86 -2.13 -8.09
C ARG A 11 -10.71 -1.45 -7.01
N ALA A 12 -10.10 -1.09 -5.87
CA ALA A 12 -10.79 -0.39 -4.79
C ALA A 12 -11.30 0.99 -5.23
N PHE A 13 -10.53 1.70 -6.05
CA PHE A 13 -10.93 2.98 -6.64
C PHE A 13 -12.13 2.84 -7.57
N PHE A 14 -12.11 1.88 -8.50
CA PHE A 14 -13.26 1.61 -9.37
C PHE A 14 -14.49 1.16 -8.59
N GLY A 15 -14.31 0.38 -7.52
CA GLY A 15 -15.38 -0.01 -6.60
C GLY A 15 -15.82 1.08 -5.63
N LYS A 16 -15.18 2.26 -5.65
CA LYS A 16 -15.36 3.36 -4.68
C LYS A 16 -15.24 2.92 -3.21
N ASP A 17 -14.46 1.88 -2.94
CA ASP A 17 -14.18 1.41 -1.58
C ASP A 17 -13.09 2.27 -0.92
N VAL A 18 -13.52 3.38 -0.35
CA VAL A 18 -12.63 4.34 0.36
C VAL A 18 -11.95 3.68 1.55
N ARG A 19 -12.59 2.69 2.20
CA ARG A 19 -12.02 2.00 3.37
C ARG A 19 -10.83 1.15 2.94
N GLN A 20 -11.00 0.38 1.86
CA GLN A 20 -9.92 -0.43 1.30
C GLN A 20 -8.75 0.43 0.81
N ILE A 21 -9.03 1.58 0.18
CA ILE A 21 -7.97 2.52 -0.25
C ILE A 21 -7.16 3.03 0.95
N ARG A 22 -7.83 3.45 2.03
CA ARG A 22 -7.16 3.93 3.24
C ARG A 22 -6.31 2.84 3.89
N LEU A 23 -6.86 1.63 4.01
CA LEU A 23 -6.13 0.49 4.57
C LEU A 23 -4.88 0.17 3.74
N LEU A 24 -5.02 0.05 2.42
CA LEU A 24 -3.91 -0.22 1.51
C LEU A 24 -2.85 0.88 1.62
N ASN A 25 -3.23 2.16 1.64
CA ASN A 25 -2.28 3.25 1.82
C ASN A 25 -1.53 3.14 3.16
N SER A 26 -2.23 2.89 4.26
CA SER A 26 -1.58 2.70 5.56
C SER A 26 -0.60 1.52 5.57
N CYS A 27 -0.98 0.38 4.97
CA CYS A 27 -0.08 -0.76 4.84
C CYS A 27 1.19 -0.43 4.04
N TRP A 28 1.10 0.41 3.01
CA TRP A 28 2.26 0.83 2.22
C TRP A 28 3.22 1.70 3.02
N PHE A 29 2.69 2.63 3.82
CA PHE A 29 3.53 3.45 4.69
C PHE A 29 4.24 2.62 5.75
N LEU A 30 3.55 1.67 6.40
CA LEU A 30 4.17 0.73 7.34
C LEU A 30 5.25 -0.13 6.68
N TYR A 31 5.01 -0.57 5.44
CA TYR A 31 6.00 -1.32 4.68
C TYR A 31 7.24 -0.47 4.38
N LEU A 32 7.07 0.79 3.96
CA LEU A 32 8.17 1.72 3.71
C LEU A 32 8.96 2.02 4.98
N GLU A 33 8.29 2.27 6.10
CA GLU A 33 8.93 2.50 7.39
C GLU A 33 9.79 1.30 7.80
N LYS A 34 9.27 0.08 7.64
CA LYS A 34 10.01 -1.17 7.88
C LYS A 34 11.19 -1.37 6.92
N GLN A 35 11.11 -0.86 5.70
CA GLN A 35 12.22 -0.93 4.75
C GLN A 35 13.29 0.10 5.03
N SER A 36 12.92 1.34 5.38
CA SER A 36 13.88 2.39 5.75
C SER A 36 14.61 2.11 7.06
N SER A 37 14.05 1.26 7.92
CA SER A 37 14.68 0.82 9.18
C SER A 37 15.45 -0.50 9.07
N ARG A 38 15.55 -1.09 7.86
CA ARG A 38 16.56 -2.11 7.58
C ARG A 38 17.88 -1.39 7.24
N PRO A 39 18.93 -1.50 8.07
CA PRO A 39 20.28 -1.24 7.56
C PRO A 39 20.49 -2.18 6.37
N GLU A 40 20.96 -1.65 5.24
CA GLU A 40 21.46 -2.49 4.16
C GLU A 40 22.63 -3.32 4.73
N GLU A 41 22.43 -4.65 4.84
CA GLU A 41 23.50 -5.64 5.04
C GLU A 41 24.04 -6.09 3.68
#